data_AF-A0A9E3U4S5-F1
#
_entry.id   AF-A0A9E3U4S5-F1
#
_cell.length_a   1.000
_cell.length_b   1.000
_cell.length_c   1.000
_cell.angle_alpha   90.00
_cell.angle_beta   90.00
_cell.angle_gamma   90.00
#
_symmetry.space_group_name_H-M   'P 1'
#
loop_
_entity.id
_entity.type
_entity.pdbx_description
1 polymer ?
#
loop_
_entity_poly.entity_id
_entity_poly.type
_entity_poly.pdbx_seq_one_letter_code
_entity_poly.pdbx_strand_id
1 'polypeptide(L)'
;MIRRRFTSFVVALVVPALVCLASCEEGETAQACTDIPAGGCPLSRGRACQDPACEASYACRPGNVWELSEVCPPRADAGRPDVAIADAFDAPSYDASFDAPPGAHGGPGCGLLQAPDCSLGFALACPSGCCECDELFVCENGGWNAWGTCVDGVGIKPN
;
A
#
# COMPACT_ATOMS: atom_id res chain seq x y z
N MET A 1 -40.00 -21.40 73.78
CA MET A 1 -39.02 -21.68 72.72
C MET A 1 -39.75 -22.02 71.43
N ILE A 2 -39.11 -21.81 70.27
CA ILE A 2 -39.57 -22.02 68.88
C ILE A 2 -40.12 -20.74 68.20
N ARG A 3 -39.18 -19.91 67.72
CA ARG A 3 -39.41 -18.86 66.71
C ARG A 3 -39.34 -19.53 65.32
N ARG A 4 -40.46 -19.57 64.58
CA ARG A 4 -40.49 -20.01 63.18
C ARG A 4 -40.10 -18.85 62.27
N ARG A 5 -38.92 -18.93 61.64
CA ARG A 5 -38.50 -18.01 60.58
C ARG A 5 -38.99 -18.59 59.24
N PHE A 6 -39.90 -17.88 58.59
CA PHE A 6 -40.32 -18.15 57.21
C PHE A 6 -39.22 -17.64 56.28
N THR A 7 -38.51 -18.55 55.63
CA THR A 7 -37.49 -18.27 54.64
C THR A 7 -38.18 -18.01 53.30
N SER A 8 -38.17 -16.76 52.84
CA SER A 8 -38.66 -16.38 51.52
C SER A 8 -37.85 -17.07 50.43
N PHE A 9 -38.50 -17.89 49.61
CA PHE A 9 -37.97 -18.39 48.35
C PHE A 9 -37.93 -17.23 47.34
N VAL A 10 -36.73 -16.70 47.08
CA VAL A 10 -36.48 -15.80 45.95
C VAL A 10 -36.36 -16.67 44.71
N VAL A 11 -37.40 -16.65 43.88
CA VAL A 11 -37.46 -17.32 42.58
C VAL A 11 -36.46 -16.64 41.64
N ALA A 12 -35.44 -17.41 41.25
CA ALA A 12 -34.45 -17.03 40.24
C ALA A 12 -35.12 -16.95 38.86
N LEU A 13 -35.08 -15.77 38.25
CA LEU A 13 -35.47 -15.56 36.86
C LEU A 13 -34.23 -15.08 36.10
N VAL A 14 -33.42 -16.05 35.68
CA VAL A 14 -32.26 -15.84 34.81
C VAL A 14 -32.81 -15.77 33.38
N VAL A 15 -32.89 -14.55 32.84
CA VAL A 15 -33.23 -14.31 31.42
C VAL A 15 -31.97 -14.59 30.59
N PRO A 16 -31.94 -15.61 29.71
CA PRO A 16 -30.87 -15.72 28.73
C PRO A 16 -31.14 -14.66 27.65
N ALA A 17 -30.33 -13.59 27.63
CA ALA A 17 -30.27 -12.67 26.52
C ALA A 17 -29.77 -13.44 25.29
N LEU A 18 -30.71 -13.82 24.42
CA LEU A 18 -30.44 -14.45 23.14
C LEU A 18 -29.68 -13.44 22.29
N VAL A 19 -28.38 -13.67 22.13
CA VAL A 19 -27.47 -12.88 21.30
C VAL A 19 -27.85 -13.11 19.84
N CYS A 20 -28.61 -12.18 19.25
CA CYS A 20 -28.71 -12.08 17.79
C CYS A 20 -27.37 -11.54 17.27
N LEU A 21 -26.40 -12.43 17.05
CA LEU A 21 -25.32 -12.15 16.12
C LEU A 21 -25.98 -12.00 14.75
N ALA A 22 -26.14 -10.75 14.31
CA ALA A 22 -26.32 -10.45 12.91
C ALA A 22 -25.21 -11.19 12.16
N SER A 23 -25.63 -12.13 11.31
CA SER A 23 -24.81 -12.77 10.30
C SER A 23 -24.21 -11.67 9.43
N CYS A 24 -23.02 -11.19 9.80
CA CYS A 24 -22.10 -10.64 8.83
C CYS A 24 -21.80 -11.79 7.88
N GLU A 25 -22.51 -11.83 6.76
CA GLU A 25 -22.16 -12.65 5.62
C GLU A 25 -20.70 -12.32 5.31
N GLU A 26 -19.80 -13.24 5.64
CA GLU A 26 -18.37 -13.11 5.38
C GLU A 26 -18.25 -12.87 3.88
N GLY A 27 -17.95 -11.62 3.53
CA GLY A 27 -17.76 -11.20 2.15
C GLY A 27 -16.80 -12.17 1.50
N GLU A 28 -17.29 -12.84 0.46
CA GLU A 28 -16.56 -13.77 -0.40
C GLU A 28 -15.12 -13.29 -0.53
N THR A 29 -14.18 -14.04 0.07
CA THR A 29 -12.77 -13.66 0.12
C THR A 29 -12.33 -13.34 -1.30
N ALA A 30 -12.08 -12.06 -1.58
CA ALA A 30 -11.70 -11.60 -2.91
C ALA A 30 -10.51 -12.44 -3.38
N GLN A 31 -10.78 -13.36 -4.31
CA GLN A 31 -9.74 -14.25 -4.80
C GLN A 31 -8.74 -13.39 -5.57
N ALA A 32 -7.45 -13.57 -5.30
CA ALA A 32 -6.41 -12.83 -6.01
C ALA A 32 -6.29 -13.42 -7.42
N CYS A 33 -6.98 -12.81 -8.39
CA CYS A 33 -6.64 -13.05 -9.78
C CYS A 33 -5.24 -12.47 -10.06
N THR A 34 -4.51 -13.16 -10.94
CA THR A 34 -3.19 -12.78 -11.43
C THR A 34 -3.34 -12.14 -12.81
N ASP A 35 -2.40 -11.27 -13.19
CA ASP A 35 -2.29 -10.68 -14.54
C ASP A 35 -3.56 -9.98 -15.05
N ILE A 36 -3.84 -8.79 -14.49
CA ILE A 36 -4.93 -7.92 -14.97
C ILE A 36 -4.72 -7.55 -16.46
N PRO A 37 -5.80 -7.54 -17.29
CA PRO A 37 -5.72 -7.06 -18.66
C PRO A 37 -5.15 -5.64 -18.76
N ALA A 38 -4.41 -5.33 -19.82
CA ALA A 38 -3.82 -4.00 -20.02
C ALA A 38 -4.87 -2.89 -19.90
N GLY A 39 -4.53 -1.81 -19.17
CA GLY A 39 -5.46 -0.70 -18.87
C GLY A 39 -6.57 -1.04 -17.86
N GLY A 40 -6.59 -2.27 -17.34
CA GLY A 40 -7.58 -2.74 -16.38
C GLY A 40 -7.26 -2.38 -14.95
N CYS A 41 -8.30 -2.16 -14.14
CA CYS A 41 -8.18 -1.96 -12.69
C CYS A 41 -9.11 -2.91 -11.93
N PRO A 42 -8.65 -3.48 -10.80
CA PRO A 42 -9.45 -4.43 -10.04
C PRO A 42 -10.58 -3.72 -9.29
N LEU A 43 -11.76 -4.34 -9.29
CA LEU A 43 -12.96 -3.82 -8.61
C LEU A 43 -12.98 -3.95 -7.10
N SER A 44 -11.86 -4.33 -6.47
CA SER A 44 -11.78 -4.71 -5.05
C SER A 44 -12.19 -3.62 -4.05
N ARG A 45 -12.42 -2.37 -4.47
CA ARG A 45 -12.95 -1.27 -3.62
C ARG A 45 -14.02 -0.39 -4.28
N GLY A 46 -14.65 -0.83 -5.38
CA GLY A 46 -15.77 -0.13 -6.02
C GLY A 46 -15.46 1.27 -6.58
N ARG A 47 -14.19 1.57 -6.87
CA ARG A 47 -13.72 2.90 -7.31
C ARG A 47 -12.73 2.84 -8.49
N ALA A 48 -12.76 1.80 -9.30
CA ALA A 48 -11.78 1.57 -10.37
C ALA A 48 -11.73 2.74 -11.38
N CYS A 49 -12.86 3.22 -11.91
CA CYS A 49 -12.87 4.33 -12.88
C CYS A 49 -12.61 5.73 -12.30
N GLN A 50 -12.30 5.84 -11.00
CA GLN A 50 -11.89 7.11 -10.40
C GLN A 50 -10.42 7.40 -10.68
N ASP A 51 -9.60 6.34 -10.75
CA ASP A 51 -8.19 6.42 -11.09
C ASP A 51 -8.03 6.72 -12.60
N PRO A 52 -7.30 7.80 -12.96
CA PRO A 52 -7.13 8.21 -14.35
C PRO A 52 -6.30 7.24 -15.18
N ALA A 53 -5.53 6.33 -14.57
CA ALA A 53 -4.78 5.29 -15.28
C ALA A 53 -5.67 4.11 -15.72
N CYS A 54 -6.92 4.04 -15.23
CA CYS A 54 -7.84 2.95 -15.53
C CYS A 54 -8.66 3.24 -16.79
N GLU A 55 -8.50 2.39 -17.80
CA GLU A 55 -9.33 2.40 -19.01
C GLU A 55 -10.62 1.59 -18.82
N ALA A 56 -10.57 0.56 -17.98
CA ALA A 56 -11.71 -0.29 -17.66
C ALA A 56 -11.58 -0.94 -16.28
N SER A 57 -12.70 -1.33 -15.69
CA SER A 57 -12.73 -2.08 -14.43
C SER A 57 -13.03 -3.56 -14.67
N TYR A 58 -12.29 -4.41 -13.96
CA TYR A 58 -12.42 -5.86 -14.06
C TYR A 58 -12.75 -6.47 -12.70
N ALA A 59 -13.71 -7.39 -12.70
CA ALA A 59 -14.03 -8.25 -11.57
C ALA A 59 -13.26 -9.56 -11.71
N CYS A 60 -12.59 -9.97 -10.64
CA CYS A 60 -12.00 -11.29 -10.56
C CYS A 60 -13.11 -12.32 -10.28
N ARG A 61 -13.21 -13.35 -11.12
CA ARG A 61 -14.11 -14.49 -10.94
C ARG A 61 -13.34 -15.74 -10.50
N PRO A 62 -14.03 -16.71 -9.88
CA PRO A 62 -13.44 -18.00 -9.54
C PRO A 62 -12.75 -18.65 -10.76
N GLY A 63 -11.54 -19.16 -10.55
CA GLY A 63 -10.75 -19.78 -11.62
C GLY A 63 -9.79 -18.83 -12.35
N ASN A 64 -9.44 -17.68 -11.74
CA ASN A 64 -8.49 -16.71 -12.31
C ASN A 64 -8.98 -16.09 -13.63
N VAL A 65 -10.27 -15.75 -13.68
CA VAL A 65 -10.92 -15.20 -14.88
C VAL A 65 -11.27 -13.74 -14.62
N TRP A 66 -10.73 -12.85 -15.46
CA TRP A 66 -11.09 -11.44 -15.46
C TRP A 66 -12.35 -11.23 -16.29
N GLU A 67 -13.41 -10.73 -15.64
CA GLU A 67 -14.63 -10.31 -16.31
C GLU A 67 -14.66 -8.78 -16.37
N LEU A 68 -14.83 -8.23 -17.59
CA LEU A 68 -15.02 -6.80 -17.78
C LEU A 68 -16.32 -6.37 -17.11
N SER A 69 -16.23 -5.46 -16.16
CA SER A 69 -17.41 -4.93 -15.46
C SER A 69 -17.92 -3.66 -16.12
N GLU A 70 -17.03 -2.69 -16.36
CA GLU A 70 -17.37 -1.45 -17.05
C GLU A 70 -16.15 -0.88 -17.78
N VAL A 71 -16.42 -0.21 -18.91
CA VAL A 71 -15.43 0.61 -19.61
C VAL A 71 -15.50 2.01 -19.02
N CYS A 72 -14.35 2.56 -18.62
CA CYS A 72 -14.33 3.89 -18.04
C CYS A 72 -14.59 4.94 -19.14
N PRO A 73 -15.38 6.00 -18.86
CA PRO A 73 -15.66 7.02 -19.86
C PRO A 73 -14.35 7.62 -20.40
N PRO A 74 -14.21 7.81 -21.72
CA PRO A 74 -13.05 8.49 -22.28
C PRO A 74 -13.03 9.90 -21.70
N ARG A 75 -12.03 10.20 -20.88
CA ARG A 75 -11.86 11.55 -20.34
C ARG A 75 -11.31 12.40 -21.47
N ALA A 76 -12.21 13.04 -22.21
CA ALA A 76 -11.85 14.19 -23.02
C ALA A 76 -11.26 15.22 -22.05
N ASP A 77 -10.00 15.56 -22.29
CA ASP A 77 -9.24 16.60 -21.60
C ASP A 77 -8.64 16.17 -20.26
N ALA A 78 -7.34 15.83 -20.30
CA ALA A 78 -6.39 15.93 -19.19
C ALA A 78 -6.22 17.40 -18.76
N GLY A 79 -7.32 18.00 -18.28
CA GLY A 79 -7.47 19.43 -18.02
C GLY A 79 -8.05 19.74 -16.64
N ARG A 80 -7.83 18.88 -15.65
CA ARG A 80 -8.09 19.19 -14.24
C ARG A 80 -6.75 19.25 -13.50
N PRO A 81 -6.46 20.33 -12.76
CA PRO A 81 -5.22 20.43 -12.00
C PRO A 81 -5.10 19.24 -11.05
N ASP A 82 -3.87 18.76 -10.90
CA ASP A 82 -3.51 17.66 -10.03
C ASP A 82 -4.27 17.76 -8.71
N VAL A 83 -4.92 16.67 -8.33
CA VAL A 83 -5.75 16.61 -7.14
C VAL A 83 -4.85 16.94 -5.95
N ALA A 84 -5.02 18.13 -5.37
CA ALA A 84 -4.44 18.45 -4.09
C ALA A 84 -4.90 17.38 -3.09
N ILE A 85 -3.95 16.58 -2.62
CA ILE A 85 -4.16 15.63 -1.54
C ILE A 85 -4.50 16.46 -0.32
N ALA A 86 -5.77 16.46 0.07
CA ALA A 86 -6.17 16.89 1.40
C ALA A 86 -5.68 15.83 2.40
N ASP A 87 -4.82 16.28 3.32
CA ASP A 87 -4.45 15.63 4.58
C ASP A 87 -3.61 14.32 4.51
N ALA A 88 -2.61 14.29 3.63
CA ALA A 88 -1.40 13.51 3.92
C ALA A 88 -0.40 14.43 4.64
N PHE A 89 0.10 14.00 5.79
CA PHE A 89 1.17 14.67 6.54
C PHE A 89 2.22 15.26 5.59
N ASP A 90 2.64 16.50 5.88
CA ASP A 90 3.63 17.38 5.22
C ASP A 90 5.03 16.75 4.98
N ALA A 91 5.09 15.54 4.44
CA ALA A 91 6.27 14.98 3.83
C ALA A 91 6.10 15.19 2.31
N PRO A 92 6.94 16.02 1.67
CA PRO A 92 6.94 16.09 0.22
C PRO A 92 7.20 14.67 -0.31
N SER A 93 6.21 14.13 -1.01
CA SER A 93 6.38 12.91 -1.79
C SER A 93 7.32 13.26 -2.94
N TYR A 94 8.62 13.02 -2.73
CA TYR A 94 9.61 13.12 -3.79
C TYR A 94 9.44 11.91 -4.70
N ASP A 95 9.06 12.18 -5.94
CA ASP A 95 9.12 11.20 -7.01
C ASP A 95 10.60 10.90 -7.23
N ALA A 96 11.07 9.77 -6.68
CA ALA A 96 12.43 9.31 -6.88
C ALA A 96 12.63 9.21 -8.39
N SER A 97 13.55 10.03 -8.92
CA SER A 97 13.75 10.27 -10.35
C SER A 97 13.52 9.00 -11.19
N PHE A 98 12.61 9.09 -12.17
CA PHE A 98 12.39 8.05 -13.20
C PHE A 98 13.67 7.61 -13.92
N ASP A 99 14.76 8.37 -13.82
CA ASP A 99 16.06 8.08 -14.42
C ASP A 99 16.98 7.24 -13.52
N ALA A 100 16.50 6.78 -12.36
CA ALA A 100 17.28 5.90 -11.49
C ALA A 100 17.58 4.56 -12.20
N PRO A 101 18.85 4.09 -12.22
CA PRO A 101 19.19 2.83 -12.86
C PRO A 101 18.52 1.64 -12.16
N PRO A 102 18.37 0.48 -12.85
CA PRO A 102 17.89 -0.74 -12.23
C PRO A 102 18.64 -1.08 -10.94
N GLY A 103 17.92 -1.47 -9.90
CA GLY A 103 18.51 -1.81 -8.60
C GLY A 103 18.82 -0.61 -7.69
N ALA A 104 18.58 0.64 -8.13
CA ALA A 104 18.79 1.82 -7.30
C ALA A 104 18.00 1.82 -5.98
N HIS A 105 16.81 1.21 -5.96
CA HIS A 105 15.95 1.11 -4.78
C HIS A 105 16.13 -0.21 -4.02
N GLY A 106 17.19 -0.98 -4.34
CA GLY A 106 17.37 -2.35 -3.87
C GLY A 106 16.76 -3.39 -4.81
N GLY A 107 16.70 -4.63 -4.34
CA GLY A 107 16.21 -5.76 -5.11
C GLY A 107 16.35 -7.09 -4.36
N PRO A 108 15.82 -8.20 -4.91
CA PRO A 108 15.90 -9.51 -4.29
C PRO A 108 17.36 -9.91 -4.00
N GLY A 109 17.64 -10.33 -2.77
CA GLY A 109 18.96 -10.77 -2.32
C GLY A 109 19.83 -9.68 -1.70
N CYS A 110 19.56 -8.40 -1.95
CA CYS A 110 20.29 -7.31 -1.32
C CYS A 110 19.85 -7.11 0.13
N GLY A 111 20.82 -7.22 1.05
CA GLY A 111 20.60 -7.02 2.48
C GLY A 111 20.42 -5.55 2.87
N LEU A 112 20.33 -5.26 4.16
CA LEU A 112 20.32 -3.88 4.64
C LEU A 112 21.74 -3.29 4.54
N LEU A 113 21.87 -2.12 3.90
CA LEU A 113 23.10 -1.33 3.95
C LEU A 113 23.30 -0.79 5.38
N GLN A 114 24.56 -0.63 5.77
CA GLN A 114 24.92 -0.06 7.05
C GLN A 114 25.17 1.44 6.87
N ALA A 115 24.60 2.29 7.72
CA ALA A 115 24.93 3.71 7.69
C ALA A 115 26.46 3.92 7.83
N PRO A 116 27.07 4.84 7.08
CA PRO A 116 26.47 5.87 6.21
C PRO A 116 26.18 5.43 4.75
N ASP A 117 26.22 4.13 4.44
CA ASP A 117 25.95 3.63 3.08
C ASP A 117 24.45 3.59 2.78
N CYS A 118 24.08 4.02 1.57
CA CYS A 118 22.69 4.08 1.14
C CYS A 118 22.47 3.56 -0.26
N SER A 119 21.25 3.10 -0.53
CA SER A 119 20.83 2.82 -1.89
C SER A 119 20.74 4.13 -2.69
N LEU A 120 21.13 4.09 -3.97
CA LEU A 120 21.09 5.26 -4.85
C LEU A 120 19.69 5.90 -4.90
N GLY A 121 18.64 5.07 -4.94
CA GLY A 121 17.25 5.52 -4.95
C GLY A 121 16.85 6.26 -3.68
N PHE A 122 17.39 5.85 -2.51
CA PHE A 122 17.19 6.59 -1.26
C PHE A 122 17.82 7.98 -1.32
N ALA A 123 19.06 8.09 -1.83
CA ALA A 123 19.71 9.39 -2.00
C ALA A 123 19.00 10.29 -3.03
N LEU A 124 18.43 9.71 -4.10
CA LEU A 124 17.65 10.45 -5.11
C LEU A 124 16.30 10.94 -4.59
N ALA A 125 15.75 10.31 -3.54
CA ALA A 125 14.53 10.76 -2.88
C ALA A 125 14.77 11.91 -1.88
N CYS A 126 16.02 12.31 -1.65
CA CYS A 126 16.35 13.35 -0.68
C CYS A 126 15.98 14.75 -1.19
N PRO A 127 15.32 15.59 -0.36
CA PRO A 127 14.95 16.97 -0.72
C PRO A 127 16.14 17.84 -1.10
N SER A 128 17.28 17.61 -0.45
CA SER A 128 18.52 18.34 -0.63
C SER A 128 19.68 17.49 -0.13
N GLY A 129 20.79 17.48 -0.87
CA GLY A 129 21.92 16.60 -0.56
C GLY A 129 21.55 15.13 -0.74
N CYS A 130 22.23 14.22 -0.03
CA CYS A 130 22.02 12.78 -0.13
C CYS A 130 21.62 12.14 1.20
N CYS A 131 20.88 12.85 2.07
CA CYS A 131 20.43 12.34 3.38
C CYS A 131 21.55 11.73 4.24
N GLU A 132 22.70 12.40 4.33
CA GLU A 132 23.87 11.95 5.12
C GLU A 132 24.46 10.61 4.66
N CYS A 133 24.21 10.22 3.40
CA CYS A 133 24.81 9.05 2.79
C CYS A 133 26.17 9.40 2.18
N ASP A 134 27.21 8.63 2.49
CA ASP A 134 28.55 8.85 1.93
C ASP A 134 28.71 8.11 0.59
N GLU A 135 28.43 6.81 0.60
CA GLU A 135 28.51 5.93 -0.58
C GLU A 135 27.12 5.48 -1.04
N LEU A 136 26.96 5.40 -2.35
CA LEU A 136 25.70 5.10 -3.02
C LEU A 136 25.81 3.78 -3.76
N PHE A 137 24.85 2.90 -3.52
CA PHE A 137 24.86 1.54 -4.03
C PHE A 137 23.65 1.22 -4.90
N VAL A 138 23.86 0.34 -5.88
CA VAL A 138 22.81 -0.29 -6.68
C VAL A 138 22.81 -1.80 -6.43
N CYS A 139 21.63 -2.39 -6.36
CA CYS A 139 21.47 -3.82 -6.17
C CYS A 139 21.55 -4.55 -7.51
N GLU A 140 22.58 -5.38 -7.70
CA GLU A 140 22.72 -6.21 -8.90
C GLU A 140 23.01 -7.65 -8.50
N ASN A 141 22.28 -8.60 -9.10
CA ASN A 141 22.45 -10.04 -8.84
C ASN A 141 22.39 -10.43 -7.35
N GLY A 142 21.61 -9.69 -6.54
CA GLY A 142 21.48 -9.92 -5.10
C GLY A 142 22.64 -9.40 -4.25
N GLY A 143 23.52 -8.57 -4.80
CA GLY A 143 24.58 -7.88 -4.06
C GLY A 143 24.54 -6.37 -4.25
N TRP A 144 25.00 -5.63 -3.24
CA TRP A 144 25.20 -4.19 -3.36
C TRP A 144 26.51 -3.90 -4.09
N ASN A 145 26.42 -3.10 -5.15
CA ASN A 145 27.56 -2.63 -5.93
C ASN A 145 27.68 -1.12 -5.78
N ALA A 146 28.88 -0.65 -5.45
CA ALA A 146 29.16 0.77 -5.33
C ALA A 146 28.96 1.44 -6.69
N TRP A 147 28.15 2.48 -6.71
CA TRP A 147 27.76 3.21 -7.92
C TRP A 147 28.34 4.62 -7.95
N GLY A 148 28.40 5.28 -6.79
CA GLY A 148 28.86 6.65 -6.68
C GLY A 148 29.00 7.10 -5.24
N THR A 149 29.29 8.37 -5.06
CA THR A 149 29.44 9.01 -3.74
C THR A 149 28.59 10.26 -3.65
N CYS A 150 28.12 10.60 -2.45
CA CYS A 150 27.61 11.93 -2.21
C CYS A 150 28.77 12.92 -1.99
N VAL A 151 28.66 14.10 -2.57
CA VAL A 151 29.58 15.20 -2.30
C VAL A 151 28.78 16.37 -1.73
N ASP A 152 29.14 16.80 -0.53
CA ASP A 152 28.48 17.91 0.15
C ASP A 152 28.42 19.17 -0.72
N GLY A 153 27.21 19.73 -0.85
CA GLY A 153 26.95 20.92 -1.65
C GLY A 153 27.01 20.73 -3.17
N VAL A 154 27.38 19.53 -3.65
CA VAL A 154 27.44 19.20 -5.09
C VAL A 154 26.37 18.17 -5.46
N GLY A 155 26.04 17.25 -4.54
CA GLY A 155 25.06 16.18 -4.75
C GLY A 155 25.72 14.86 -5.16
N ILE A 156 24.99 14.05 -5.91
CA ILE A 156 25.37 12.69 -6.29
C ILE A 156 26.42 12.71 -7.41
N LYS A 157 27.55 12.00 -7.21
CA LYS A 157 28.60 11.84 -8.21
C LYS A 157 28.78 10.34 -8.56
N PRO A 158 28.55 9.93 -9.82
CA PRO A 158 28.87 8.56 -10.26
C PRO A 158 30.38 8.29 -10.17
N ASN A 159 30.75 7.04 -9.87
CA ASN A 159 32.14 6.56 -9.87
C ASN A 159 32.69 6.33 -11.27
#